data_AF-A0A850Q5Z3-F1
#
_entry.id   AF-A0A850Q5Z3-F1
#
_cell.length_a   1.000
_cell.length_b   1.000
_cell.length_c   1.000
_cell.angle_alpha   90.00
_cell.angle_beta   90.00
_cell.angle_gamma   90.00
#
_symmetry.space_group_name_H-M   'P 1'
#
loop_
_entity.id
_entity.type
_entity.pdbx_description
1 polymer ?
#
loop_
_entity_poly.entity_id
_entity_poly.type
_entity_poly.pdbx_seq_one_letter_code
_entity_poly.pdbx_strand_id
1 'polypeptide(L)'
;YKGIITSGYLKNKADFIIKHPLMKEDGEYKIHVRAVDRASNIGEEKTLLLSIDKTAPRIGSFFMSKNGVDISPDDNGDILIYQNTVFNFNVSLENDTESASLTIDNKNFELKKDYKSQLWNTEISLNAGKSKRILMTVSDFSGNITKDKDIGSISASSRGKVYLKKDNTEVLNIGASITIQQLNKETNQYDDFNLIDTNDSSIFTNQSGEYDLVLPAGNYRFIIKGDNINTLKYTKELSRPSVVVQDFNVSPLSGFMQFINKFLSIFK
;
A
#
# COMPACT_ATOMS: atom_id res chain seq x y z
N TYR A 1 -24.48 -44.70 -4.49
CA TYR A 1 -23.19 -45.41 -4.52
C TYR A 1 -23.11 -46.35 -3.33
N LYS A 2 -22.46 -47.51 -3.46
CA LYS A 2 -22.26 -48.45 -2.35
C LYS A 2 -20.86 -48.26 -1.78
N GLY A 3 -20.74 -48.08 -0.47
CA GLY A 3 -19.47 -48.08 0.22
C GLY A 3 -18.91 -49.50 0.36
N ILE A 4 -17.60 -49.64 0.25
CA ILE A 4 -16.89 -50.90 0.52
C ILE A 4 -16.40 -50.83 1.96
N ILE A 5 -16.81 -51.78 2.80
CA ILE A 5 -16.29 -51.91 4.16
C ILE A 5 -14.80 -52.27 4.08
N THR A 6 -13.95 -51.44 4.67
CA THR A 6 -12.49 -51.63 4.70
C THR A 6 -12.01 -52.21 6.02
N SER A 7 -12.78 -52.07 7.09
CA SER A 7 -12.49 -52.66 8.40
C SER A 7 -13.79 -52.95 9.16
N GLY A 8 -13.75 -53.88 10.13
CA GLY A 8 -14.88 -54.09 11.05
C GLY A 8 -16.10 -54.81 10.45
N TYR A 9 -15.91 -55.60 9.39
CA TYR A 9 -16.96 -56.47 8.86
C TYR A 9 -17.55 -57.38 9.94
N LEU A 10 -18.89 -57.41 10.06
CA LEU A 10 -19.64 -58.14 11.10
C LEU A 10 -19.33 -57.71 12.56
N LYS A 11 -18.81 -56.50 12.76
CA LYS A 11 -18.62 -55.90 14.09
C LYS A 11 -19.56 -54.71 14.29
N ASN A 12 -19.68 -54.26 15.54
CA ASN A 12 -20.51 -53.10 15.93
C ASN A 12 -19.93 -51.75 15.45
N LYS A 13 -18.71 -51.74 14.91
CA LYS A 13 -18.06 -50.60 14.26
C LYS A 13 -17.39 -51.08 12.99
N ALA A 14 -17.59 -50.36 11.90
CA ALA A 14 -16.98 -50.64 10.61
C ALA A 14 -16.53 -49.35 9.93
N ASP A 15 -15.38 -49.41 9.27
CA ASP A 15 -14.92 -48.35 8.38
C ASP A 15 -15.31 -48.70 6.96
N PHE A 16 -15.64 -47.70 6.16
CA PHE A 16 -15.99 -47.90 4.76
C PHE A 16 -15.37 -46.81 3.89
N ILE A 17 -15.10 -47.16 2.63
CA ILE A 17 -14.67 -46.21 1.59
C ILE A 17 -15.76 -46.17 0.52
N ILE A 18 -16.24 -44.97 0.21
CA ILE A 18 -17.05 -44.71 -0.97
C ILE A 18 -16.13 -44.07 -2.00
N LYS A 19 -15.86 -44.79 -3.11
CA LYS A 19 -15.22 -44.18 -4.28
C LYS A 19 -16.31 -43.57 -5.14
N HIS A 20 -16.35 -42.25 -5.18
CA HIS A 20 -17.20 -41.48 -6.08
C HIS A 20 -16.30 -40.77 -7.09
N PRO A 21 -16.59 -40.80 -8.41
CA PRO A 21 -15.92 -39.89 -9.33
C PRO A 21 -16.20 -38.48 -8.84
N LEU A 22 -15.14 -37.75 -8.46
CA LEU A 22 -15.23 -36.42 -7.86
C LEU A 22 -16.26 -35.57 -8.64
N MET A 23 -17.16 -34.93 -7.89
CA MET A 23 -18.10 -34.00 -8.47
C MET A 23 -17.29 -32.91 -9.19
N LYS A 24 -17.63 -32.68 -10.46
CA LYS A 24 -16.81 -31.84 -11.34
C LYS A 24 -16.99 -30.36 -11.05
N GLU A 25 -18.15 -29.97 -10.55
CA GLU A 25 -18.50 -28.58 -10.33
C GLU A 25 -18.28 -28.18 -8.88
N ASP A 26 -17.94 -26.92 -8.69
CA ASP A 26 -17.86 -26.29 -7.38
C ASP A 26 -19.27 -26.20 -6.76
N GLY A 27 -19.33 -26.23 -5.44
CA GLY A 27 -20.57 -26.06 -4.70
C GLY A 27 -20.62 -26.81 -3.37
N GLU A 28 -21.75 -26.61 -2.69
CA GLU A 28 -22.09 -27.27 -1.43
C GLU A 28 -22.89 -28.54 -1.68
N TYR A 29 -22.42 -29.65 -1.13
CA TYR A 29 -23.01 -30.96 -1.31
C TYR A 29 -23.37 -31.59 0.03
N LYS A 30 -24.61 -32.09 0.11
CA LYS A 30 -25.08 -32.88 1.24
C LYS A 30 -24.86 -34.35 0.94
N ILE A 31 -23.99 -34.99 1.71
CA ILE A 31 -23.76 -36.43 1.64
C ILE A 31 -24.62 -37.09 2.70
N HIS A 32 -25.62 -37.84 2.24
CA HIS A 32 -26.50 -38.65 3.09
C HIS A 32 -25.99 -40.08 3.16
N VAL A 33 -25.79 -40.59 4.38
CA VAL A 33 -25.29 -41.94 4.63
C VAL A 33 -26.24 -42.67 5.55
N ARG A 34 -26.71 -43.85 5.12
CA ARG A 34 -27.49 -44.78 5.94
C ARG A 34 -26.95 -46.19 5.79
N ALA A 35 -27.01 -46.97 6.86
CA ALA A 35 -26.68 -48.38 6.83
C ALA A 35 -27.94 -49.21 6.54
N VAL A 36 -27.80 -50.29 5.79
CA VAL A 36 -28.86 -51.29 5.59
C VAL A 36 -28.27 -52.66 5.93
N ASP A 37 -28.87 -53.39 6.86
CA ASP A 37 -28.40 -54.72 7.24
C ASP A 37 -28.89 -55.81 6.26
N ARG A 38 -28.46 -57.06 6.49
CA ARG A 38 -28.87 -58.21 5.66
C ARG A 38 -30.36 -58.55 5.77
N ALA A 39 -31.00 -58.19 6.89
CA ALA A 39 -32.43 -58.37 7.11
C ALA A 39 -33.26 -57.19 6.54
N SER A 40 -32.61 -56.24 5.87
CA SER A 40 -33.20 -55.01 5.32
C SER A 40 -33.66 -53.99 6.36
N ASN A 41 -33.15 -54.05 7.60
CA ASN A 41 -33.33 -52.97 8.56
C ASN A 41 -32.46 -51.76 8.15
N ILE A 42 -33.06 -50.57 8.15
CA ILE A 42 -32.41 -49.31 7.77
C ILE A 42 -32.03 -48.55 9.04
N GLY A 43 -30.74 -48.23 9.20
CA GLY A 43 -30.25 -47.39 10.28
C GLY A 43 -30.53 -45.90 10.07
N GLU A 44 -30.35 -45.11 11.12
CA GLU A 44 -30.49 -43.65 11.05
C GLU A 44 -29.59 -43.04 9.96
N GLU A 45 -30.12 -42.03 9.26
CA GLU A 45 -29.37 -41.29 8.27
C GLU A 45 -28.47 -40.26 8.94
N LYS A 46 -27.21 -40.20 8.51
CA LYS A 46 -26.27 -39.13 8.84
C LYS A 46 -26.05 -38.24 7.62
N THR A 47 -26.05 -36.93 7.85
CA THR A 47 -25.75 -35.93 6.82
C THR A 47 -24.38 -35.31 7.08
N LEU A 48 -23.55 -35.25 6.06
CA LEU A 48 -22.27 -34.54 6.03
C LEU A 48 -22.36 -33.40 5.00
N LEU A 49 -21.82 -32.24 5.32
CA LEU A 49 -21.65 -31.14 4.37
C LEU A 49 -20.26 -31.23 3.76
N LEU A 50 -20.18 -31.16 2.43
CA LEU A 50 -18.95 -31.12 1.67
C LEU A 50 -18.98 -29.89 0.76
N SER A 51 -18.04 -28.98 0.95
CA SER A 51 -17.78 -27.90 0.01
C SER A 51 -16.70 -28.34 -0.98
N ILE A 52 -16.93 -28.12 -2.27
CA ILE A 52 -15.93 -28.26 -3.32
C ILE A 52 -15.75 -26.89 -3.93
N ASP A 53 -14.51 -26.42 -3.92
CA ASP A 53 -14.13 -25.16 -4.55
C ASP A 53 -12.72 -25.36 -5.13
N LYS A 54 -12.61 -25.16 -6.44
CA LYS A 54 -11.39 -25.37 -7.23
C LYS A 54 -10.84 -24.06 -7.76
N THR A 55 -11.45 -22.94 -7.39
CA THR A 55 -11.11 -21.63 -7.94
C THR A 55 -10.17 -20.91 -7.00
N ALA A 56 -8.97 -20.59 -7.47
CA ALA A 56 -8.06 -19.75 -6.72
C ALA A 56 -8.64 -18.34 -6.54
N PRO A 57 -8.41 -17.67 -5.39
CA PRO A 57 -8.94 -16.33 -5.15
C PRO A 57 -8.51 -15.33 -6.21
N ARG A 58 -9.46 -14.48 -6.61
CA ARG A 58 -9.21 -13.35 -7.49
C ARG A 58 -8.60 -12.18 -6.75
N ILE A 59 -7.62 -11.56 -7.39
CA ILE A 59 -6.98 -10.32 -6.95
C ILE A 59 -7.64 -9.16 -7.68
N GLY A 60 -8.23 -8.24 -6.93
CA GLY A 60 -8.83 -7.00 -7.43
C GLY A 60 -7.84 -5.85 -7.51
N SER A 61 -8.36 -4.63 -7.55
CA SER A 61 -7.55 -3.41 -7.56
C SER A 61 -6.83 -3.21 -6.23
N PHE A 62 -5.62 -2.66 -6.30
CA PHE A 62 -4.85 -2.22 -5.16
C PHE A 62 -4.45 -0.76 -5.31
N PHE A 63 -4.11 -0.14 -4.18
CA PHE A 63 -3.55 1.20 -4.13
C PHE A 63 -2.60 1.32 -2.94
N MET A 64 -1.68 2.25 -3.03
CA MET A 64 -0.85 2.66 -1.89
C MET A 64 -1.25 4.04 -1.44
N SER A 65 -1.15 4.33 -0.15
CA SER A 65 -1.49 5.65 0.36
C SER A 65 -0.58 6.09 1.50
N LYS A 66 -0.50 7.40 1.65
CA LYS A 66 0.16 8.06 2.78
C LYS A 66 -0.52 9.40 3.02
N ASN A 67 -0.75 9.72 4.30
CA ASN A 67 -1.31 11.01 4.71
C ASN A 67 -2.65 11.35 4.01
N GLY A 68 -3.49 10.33 3.78
CA GLY A 68 -4.79 10.51 3.11
C GLY A 68 -4.73 10.71 1.59
N VAL A 69 -3.56 10.60 0.97
CA VAL A 69 -3.39 10.64 -0.49
C VAL A 69 -3.10 9.24 -1.01
N ASP A 70 -3.94 8.78 -1.94
CA ASP A 70 -3.69 7.58 -2.72
C ASP A 70 -2.65 7.88 -3.80
N ILE A 71 -1.63 7.05 -3.91
CA ILE A 71 -0.50 7.22 -4.82
C ILE A 71 -0.78 6.41 -6.08
N SER A 72 -0.58 7.05 -7.22
CA SER A 72 -0.78 6.40 -8.52
C SER A 72 0.56 5.95 -9.13
N PRO A 73 0.57 4.82 -9.84
CA PRO A 73 1.72 4.40 -10.65
C PRO A 73 2.06 5.44 -11.73
N ASP A 74 3.31 5.41 -12.18
CA ASP A 74 3.75 6.20 -13.32
C ASP A 74 3.34 5.63 -14.68
N ASP A 75 3.77 6.32 -15.75
CA ASP A 75 3.44 5.94 -17.13
C ASP A 75 4.07 4.58 -17.50
N ASN A 76 5.06 4.11 -16.73
CA ASN A 76 5.66 2.78 -16.85
C ASN A 76 5.01 1.76 -15.89
N GLY A 77 4.04 2.17 -15.07
CA GLY A 77 3.42 1.34 -14.04
C GLY A 77 4.21 1.25 -12.73
N ASP A 78 5.26 2.06 -12.55
CA ASP A 78 6.05 2.10 -11.32
C ASP A 78 5.43 3.04 -10.27
N ILE A 79 5.20 2.52 -9.06
CA ILE A 79 4.85 3.34 -7.90
C ILE A 79 6.12 3.92 -7.30
N LEU A 80 6.16 5.23 -7.06
CA LEU A 80 7.29 5.89 -6.39
C LEU A 80 6.94 6.19 -4.93
N ILE A 81 7.77 5.70 -4.01
CA ILE A 81 7.68 5.98 -2.56
C ILE A 81 8.99 6.56 -2.01
N TYR A 82 8.91 7.14 -0.81
CA TYR A 82 10.11 7.47 -0.04
C TYR A 82 10.73 6.22 0.56
N GLN A 83 12.06 6.12 0.48
CA GLN A 83 12.78 5.07 1.20
C GLN A 83 12.60 5.20 2.72
N ASN A 84 12.70 4.08 3.43
CA ASN A 84 12.66 3.98 4.89
C ASN A 84 11.45 4.69 5.50
N THR A 85 10.33 4.66 4.78
CA THR A 85 9.11 5.37 5.14
C THR A 85 7.95 4.43 4.99
N VAL A 86 7.06 4.44 5.99
CA VAL A 86 5.86 3.62 5.96
C VAL A 86 4.82 4.23 5.03
N PHE A 87 4.31 3.39 4.14
CA PHE A 87 3.15 3.61 3.28
C PHE A 87 2.15 2.47 3.52
N ASN A 88 0.86 2.79 3.47
CA ASN A 88 -0.19 1.78 3.55
C ASN A 88 -0.40 1.18 2.17
N PHE A 89 -0.47 -0.14 2.08
CA PHE A 89 -0.91 -0.86 0.91
C PHE A 89 -2.30 -1.42 1.18
N ASN A 90 -3.21 -1.28 0.21
CA ASN A 90 -4.58 -1.79 0.30
C ASN A 90 -4.94 -2.52 -0.98
N VAL A 91 -5.63 -3.65 -0.88
CA VAL A 91 -6.10 -4.44 -2.03
C VAL A 91 -7.46 -5.06 -1.74
N SER A 92 -8.30 -5.13 -2.78
CA SER A 92 -9.52 -5.93 -2.75
C SER A 92 -9.22 -7.37 -3.19
N LEU A 93 -9.65 -8.35 -2.41
CA LEU A 93 -9.52 -9.77 -2.71
C LEU A 93 -10.89 -10.44 -2.62
N GLU A 94 -11.03 -11.63 -3.21
CA GLU A 94 -12.25 -12.42 -3.14
C GLU A 94 -12.64 -12.77 -1.69
N ASN A 95 -13.93 -12.93 -1.43
CA ASN A 95 -14.47 -12.96 -0.07
C ASN A 95 -14.01 -14.17 0.75
N ASP A 96 -13.76 -15.29 0.08
CA ASP A 96 -13.26 -16.57 0.58
C ASP A 96 -11.74 -16.63 0.78
N THR A 97 -11.02 -15.54 0.46
CA THR A 97 -9.59 -15.44 0.76
C THR A 97 -9.36 -15.65 2.27
N GLU A 98 -8.49 -16.60 2.59
CA GLU A 98 -8.04 -16.93 3.93
C GLU A 98 -6.74 -16.21 4.29
N SER A 99 -5.80 -16.15 3.35
CA SER A 99 -4.49 -15.52 3.58
C SER A 99 -3.98 -14.79 2.34
N ALA A 100 -3.20 -13.75 2.57
CA ALA A 100 -2.59 -12.96 1.52
C ALA A 100 -1.24 -12.40 1.97
N SER A 101 -0.25 -12.40 1.09
CA SER A 101 1.03 -11.73 1.30
C SER A 101 1.58 -11.07 0.03
N LEU A 102 2.43 -10.05 0.22
CA LEU A 102 3.27 -9.49 -0.83
C LEU A 102 4.70 -9.97 -0.66
N THR A 103 5.39 -10.20 -1.77
CA THR A 103 6.84 -10.32 -1.82
C THR A 103 7.41 -9.18 -2.67
N ILE A 104 8.24 -8.34 -2.04
CA ILE A 104 8.96 -7.24 -2.70
C ILE A 104 10.42 -7.33 -2.27
N ASP A 105 11.34 -7.46 -3.23
CA ASP A 105 12.79 -7.57 -2.97
C ASP A 105 13.14 -8.66 -1.93
N ASN A 106 12.54 -9.85 -2.08
CA ASN A 106 12.64 -11.00 -1.17
C ASN A 106 12.14 -10.76 0.26
N LYS A 107 11.48 -9.62 0.53
CA LYS A 107 10.79 -9.37 1.81
C LYS A 107 9.32 -9.73 1.68
N ASN A 108 8.82 -10.48 2.66
CA ASN A 108 7.42 -10.86 2.76
C ASN A 108 6.66 -9.85 3.63
N PHE A 109 5.49 -9.40 3.17
CA PHE A 109 4.57 -8.54 3.89
C PHE A 109 3.23 -9.25 3.99
N GLU A 110 2.84 -9.68 5.18
CA GLU A 110 1.53 -10.29 5.39
C GLU A 110 0.44 -9.22 5.35
N LEU A 111 -0.66 -9.50 4.66
CA LEU A 111 -1.83 -8.64 4.66
C LEU A 111 -2.83 -9.10 5.71
N LYS A 112 -3.57 -8.14 6.27
CA LYS A 112 -4.67 -8.37 7.19
C LYS A 112 -5.96 -7.80 6.60
N LYS A 113 -7.03 -8.56 6.67
CA LYS A 113 -8.36 -8.09 6.28
C LYS A 113 -8.87 -7.07 7.30
N ASP A 114 -9.19 -5.87 6.84
CA ASP A 114 -9.97 -4.90 7.62
C ASP A 114 -11.46 -5.15 7.34
N TYR A 115 -12.19 -5.59 8.36
CA TYR A 115 -13.62 -5.90 8.25
C TYR A 115 -14.50 -4.65 8.09
N LYS A 116 -13.98 -3.44 8.37
CA LYS A 116 -14.75 -2.21 8.14
C LYS A 116 -14.73 -1.82 6.66
N SER A 117 -13.55 -1.79 6.04
CA SER A 117 -13.40 -1.46 4.61
C SER A 117 -13.59 -2.64 3.67
N GLN A 118 -13.52 -3.88 4.18
CA GLN A 118 -13.42 -5.13 3.42
C GLN A 118 -12.16 -5.24 2.55
N LEU A 119 -11.18 -4.35 2.75
CA LEU A 119 -9.89 -4.40 2.07
C LEU A 119 -8.87 -5.17 2.90
N TRP A 120 -7.91 -5.78 2.21
CA TRP A 120 -6.72 -6.34 2.81
C TRP A 120 -5.61 -5.29 2.80
N ASN A 121 -4.94 -5.11 3.93
CA ASN A 121 -3.93 -4.08 4.08
C ASN A 121 -2.65 -4.56 4.77
N THR A 122 -1.57 -3.84 4.50
CA THR A 122 -0.28 -3.99 5.19
C THR A 122 0.50 -2.68 5.10
N GLU A 123 1.56 -2.56 5.89
CA GLU A 123 2.49 -1.44 5.86
C GLU A 123 3.76 -1.82 5.09
N ILE A 124 4.18 -0.95 4.16
CA ILE A 124 5.36 -1.16 3.33
C ILE A 124 6.39 -0.06 3.62
N SER A 125 7.64 -0.47 3.83
CA SER A 125 8.81 0.40 3.88
C SER A 125 9.99 -0.30 3.20
N LEU A 126 10.60 0.38 2.23
CA LEU A 126 11.68 -0.16 1.39
C LEU A 126 12.94 0.70 1.51
N ASN A 127 14.10 0.09 1.35
CA ASN A 127 15.36 0.84 1.20
C ASN A 127 15.43 1.46 -0.19
N ALA A 128 16.26 2.49 -0.41
CA ALA A 128 16.48 3.03 -1.75
C ALA A 128 16.85 1.93 -2.74
N GLY A 129 16.29 2.03 -3.94
CA GLY A 129 16.53 1.04 -4.96
C GLY A 129 15.81 1.36 -6.25
N LYS A 130 16.30 0.71 -7.31
CA LYS A 130 15.59 0.63 -8.59
C LYS A 130 14.23 -0.05 -8.41
N SER A 131 13.37 0.14 -9.41
CA SER A 131 12.08 -0.54 -9.48
C SER A 131 12.17 -2.04 -9.19
N LYS A 132 11.24 -2.52 -8.36
CA LYS A 132 11.07 -3.91 -7.90
C LYS A 132 9.64 -4.35 -8.21
N ARG A 133 9.48 -5.61 -8.57
CA ARG A 133 8.14 -6.21 -8.74
C ARG A 133 7.45 -6.39 -7.39
N ILE A 134 6.14 -6.21 -7.40
CA ILE A 134 5.23 -6.55 -6.31
C ILE A 134 4.60 -7.88 -6.70
N LEU A 135 5.00 -8.94 -6.01
CA LEU A 135 4.45 -10.28 -6.22
C LEU A 135 3.44 -10.58 -5.11
N MET A 136 2.26 -11.07 -5.45
CA MET A 136 1.21 -11.39 -4.50
C MET A 136 0.97 -12.90 -4.45
N THR A 137 0.86 -13.43 -3.23
CA THR A 137 0.41 -14.80 -2.99
C THR A 137 -0.86 -14.76 -2.15
N VAL A 138 -1.93 -15.42 -2.61
CA VAL A 138 -3.23 -15.52 -1.92
C VAL A 138 -3.71 -16.95 -1.86
N SER A 139 -4.38 -17.32 -0.78
CA SER A 139 -5.02 -18.63 -0.60
C SER A 139 -6.42 -18.50 -0.04
N ASP A 140 -7.31 -19.44 -0.36
CA ASP A 140 -8.62 -19.60 0.28
C ASP A 140 -8.64 -20.72 1.33
N PHE A 141 -9.79 -20.88 2.00
CA PHE A 141 -10.06 -21.94 2.97
C PHE A 141 -10.14 -23.35 2.37
N SER A 142 -10.29 -23.46 1.04
CA SER A 142 -10.34 -24.72 0.30
C SER A 142 -8.93 -25.20 -0.09
N GLY A 143 -7.91 -24.37 0.14
CA GLY A 143 -6.51 -24.64 -0.17
C GLY A 143 -6.10 -24.28 -1.60
N ASN A 144 -6.92 -23.58 -2.38
CA ASN A 144 -6.50 -23.06 -3.68
C ASN A 144 -5.57 -21.86 -3.47
N ILE A 145 -4.56 -21.73 -4.34
CA ILE A 145 -3.49 -20.74 -4.19
C ILE A 145 -3.23 -20.05 -5.53
N THR A 146 -3.24 -18.71 -5.52
CA THR A 146 -2.58 -17.90 -6.55
C THR A 146 -1.22 -17.51 -6.01
N LYS A 147 -0.13 -17.96 -6.64
CA LYS A 147 1.24 -17.78 -6.13
C LYS A 147 2.04 -16.81 -7.00
N ASP A 148 2.80 -15.92 -6.35
CA ASP A 148 3.77 -15.00 -6.95
C ASP A 148 3.22 -14.22 -8.16
N LYS A 149 1.93 -13.84 -8.09
CA LYS A 149 1.28 -13.08 -9.14
C LYS A 149 1.87 -11.68 -9.18
N ASP A 150 2.47 -11.32 -10.31
CA ASP A 150 2.92 -9.95 -10.56
C ASP A 150 1.70 -9.02 -10.67
N ILE A 151 1.64 -8.02 -9.78
CA ILE A 151 0.57 -7.03 -9.74
C ILE A 151 1.07 -5.61 -10.05
N GLY A 152 2.37 -5.42 -10.28
CA GLY A 152 2.94 -4.12 -10.58
C GLY A 152 4.34 -3.96 -9.99
N SER A 153 4.81 -2.72 -9.96
CA SER A 153 6.17 -2.42 -9.55
C SER A 153 6.27 -1.18 -8.68
N ILE A 154 7.32 -1.12 -7.88
CA ILE A 154 7.57 -0.08 -6.88
C ILE A 154 9.04 0.29 -6.82
N SER A 155 9.33 1.58 -6.70
CA SER A 155 10.66 2.14 -6.50
C SER A 155 10.68 3.02 -5.26
N ALA A 156 11.84 3.07 -4.61
CA ALA A 156 12.04 3.85 -3.40
C ALA A 156 13.17 4.86 -3.61
N SER A 157 12.85 6.15 -3.40
CA SER A 157 13.77 7.27 -3.58
C SER A 157 14.04 8.00 -2.29
N SER A 158 15.13 8.75 -2.26
CA SER A 158 15.39 9.69 -1.16
C SER A 158 14.33 10.80 -1.13
N ARG A 159 14.11 11.34 0.07
CA ARG A 159 13.31 12.55 0.27
C ARG A 159 13.94 13.73 -0.46
N GLY A 160 13.11 14.71 -0.84
CA GLY A 160 13.61 15.98 -1.33
C GLY A 160 14.32 16.76 -0.21
N LYS A 161 15.32 17.55 -0.59
CA LYS A 161 16.13 18.36 0.32
C LYS A 161 16.13 19.83 -0.06
N VAL A 162 16.35 20.70 0.94
CA VAL A 162 16.61 22.12 0.69
C VAL A 162 18.09 22.40 0.94
N TYR A 163 18.78 22.94 -0.07
CA TYR A 163 20.19 23.32 0.00
C TYR A 163 20.34 24.84 -0.06
N LEU A 164 21.16 25.38 0.83
CA LEU A 164 21.70 26.73 0.74
C LEU A 164 22.95 26.72 -0.15
N LYS A 165 22.90 27.46 -1.26
CA LYS A 165 24.03 27.68 -2.16
C LYS A 165 24.81 28.92 -1.78
N LYS A 166 26.05 28.73 -1.31
CA LYS A 166 26.98 29.82 -1.01
C LYS A 166 28.34 29.52 -1.62
N ASP A 167 28.83 30.40 -2.49
CA ASP A 167 30.20 30.37 -3.00
C ASP A 167 30.66 28.96 -3.49
N ASN A 168 29.83 28.31 -4.33
CA ASN A 168 29.99 26.93 -4.84
C ASN A 168 29.92 25.79 -3.81
N THR A 169 29.52 26.07 -2.57
CA THR A 169 29.18 25.05 -1.57
C THR A 169 27.67 24.93 -1.42
N GLU A 170 27.20 23.69 -1.27
CA GLU A 170 25.82 23.35 -0.95
C GLU A 170 25.76 22.83 0.49
N VAL A 171 25.03 23.52 1.35
CA VAL A 171 24.83 23.13 2.75
C VAL A 171 23.34 22.88 2.97
N LEU A 172 23.00 21.85 3.75
CA LEU A 172 21.60 21.55 4.08
C LEU A 172 20.97 22.71 4.85
N ASN A 173 19.78 23.12 4.42
CA ASN A 173 19.01 24.16 5.09
C ASN A 173 17.98 23.51 6.02
N ILE A 174 18.28 23.53 7.31
CA ILE A 174 17.47 22.91 8.37
C ILE A 174 16.39 23.90 8.83
N GLY A 175 15.15 23.44 8.98
CA GLY A 175 14.04 24.26 9.44
C GLY A 175 13.50 25.25 8.41
N ALA A 176 13.94 25.16 7.14
CA ALA A 176 13.31 25.90 6.06
C ALA A 176 11.83 25.51 5.93
N SER A 177 10.95 26.51 5.89
CA SER A 177 9.52 26.36 5.66
C SER A 177 9.23 26.25 4.17
N ILE A 178 8.38 25.30 3.78
CA ILE A 178 7.90 25.09 2.42
C ILE A 178 6.39 25.29 2.45
N THR A 179 5.91 26.44 1.99
CA THR A 179 4.48 26.69 1.80
C THR A 179 4.03 26.13 0.45
N ILE A 180 2.93 25.37 0.45
CA ILE A 180 2.34 24.74 -0.73
C ILE A 180 1.12 25.56 -1.17
N GLN A 181 1.11 25.96 -2.44
CA GLN A 181 -0.05 26.55 -3.09
C GLN A 181 -0.45 25.73 -4.31
N GLN A 182 -1.73 25.62 -4.60
CA GLN A 182 -2.25 24.94 -5.80
C GLN A 182 -2.91 25.97 -6.73
N LEU A 183 -2.70 25.82 -8.04
CA LEU A 183 -3.35 26.63 -9.04
C LEU A 183 -4.86 26.33 -9.05
N ASN A 184 -5.64 27.33 -8.70
CA ASN A 184 -7.07 27.34 -8.91
C ASN A 184 -7.36 27.64 -10.38
N LYS A 185 -7.96 26.67 -11.08
CA LYS A 185 -8.22 26.75 -12.52
C LYS A 185 -9.32 27.77 -12.87
N GLU A 186 -10.18 28.11 -11.93
CA GLU A 186 -11.28 29.07 -12.15
C GLU A 186 -10.77 30.51 -12.07
N THR A 187 -9.93 30.81 -11.07
CA THR A 187 -9.39 32.16 -10.85
C THR A 187 -8.06 32.40 -11.55
N ASN A 188 -7.39 31.33 -12.01
CA ASN A 188 -6.01 31.34 -12.51
C ASN A 188 -5.01 31.92 -11.49
N GLN A 189 -5.29 31.74 -10.20
CA GLN A 189 -4.43 32.16 -9.08
C GLN A 189 -3.96 30.96 -8.27
N TYR A 190 -2.87 31.14 -7.54
CA TYR A 190 -2.36 30.12 -6.63
C TYR A 190 -2.92 30.39 -5.24
N ASP A 191 -3.73 29.45 -4.76
CA ASP A 191 -4.33 29.47 -3.42
C ASP A 191 -3.56 28.53 -2.50
N ASP A 192 -3.52 28.81 -1.20
CA ASP A 192 -2.87 27.94 -0.22
C ASP A 192 -3.52 26.55 -0.23
N PHE A 193 -2.70 25.50 -0.30
CA PHE A 193 -3.14 24.12 -0.29
C PHE A 193 -2.90 23.52 1.08
N ASN A 194 -3.97 23.22 1.81
CA ASN A 194 -3.88 22.54 3.10
C ASN A 194 -3.66 21.04 2.88
N LEU A 195 -2.65 20.49 3.55
CA LEU A 195 -2.37 19.06 3.54
C LEU A 195 -3.52 18.29 4.21
N ILE A 196 -3.86 17.12 3.67
CA ILE A 196 -5.04 16.36 4.08
C ILE A 196 -4.94 15.89 5.54
N ASP A 197 -3.73 15.53 5.99
CA ASP A 197 -3.48 14.96 7.31
C ASP A 197 -3.30 16.00 8.42
N THR A 198 -2.65 17.14 8.11
CA THR A 198 -2.38 18.18 9.12
C THR A 198 -3.29 19.39 9.02
N ASN A 199 -3.94 19.59 7.87
CA ASN A 199 -4.66 20.82 7.50
C ASN A 199 -3.77 22.08 7.50
N ASP A 200 -2.45 21.91 7.42
CA ASP A 200 -1.49 23.01 7.27
C ASP A 200 -1.12 23.22 5.81
N SER A 201 -0.89 24.48 5.42
CA SER A 201 -0.38 24.82 4.10
C SER A 201 1.15 24.84 4.01
N SER A 202 1.85 24.52 5.10
CA SER A 202 3.31 24.60 5.17
C SER A 202 3.92 23.44 5.95
N ILE A 203 5.08 22.98 5.49
CA ILE A 203 5.92 21.99 6.19
C ILE A 203 7.32 22.54 6.43
N PHE A 204 8.08 21.88 7.29
CA PHE A 204 9.45 22.27 7.61
C PHE A 204 10.42 21.14 7.30
N THR A 205 11.61 21.51 6.83
CA THR A 205 12.71 20.57 6.68
C THR A 205 13.21 20.08 8.04
N ASN A 206 13.54 18.80 8.13
CA ASN A 206 14.05 18.17 9.35
C ASN A 206 15.54 18.49 9.59
N GLN A 207 16.15 17.88 10.61
CA GLN A 207 17.57 18.06 10.95
C GLN A 207 18.55 17.57 9.86
N SER A 208 18.07 16.78 8.90
CA SER A 208 18.84 16.35 7.72
C SER A 208 18.53 17.21 6.48
N GLY A 209 17.81 18.32 6.64
CA GLY A 209 17.39 19.20 5.54
C GLY A 209 16.35 18.59 4.61
N GLU A 210 15.74 17.47 5.01
CA GLU A 210 14.78 16.71 4.20
C GLU A 210 13.34 17.13 4.50
N TYR A 211 12.47 16.99 3.51
CA TYR A 211 11.03 17.20 3.68
C TYR A 211 10.22 16.02 3.11
N ASP A 212 9.02 15.84 3.66
CA ASP A 212 8.06 14.81 3.24
C ASP A 212 6.81 15.46 2.69
N LEU A 213 6.52 15.19 1.42
CA LEU A 213 5.33 15.73 0.77
C LEU A 213 4.70 14.71 -0.17
N VAL A 214 3.43 14.39 0.06
CA VAL A 214 2.61 13.57 -0.83
C VAL A 214 1.44 14.44 -1.27
N LEU A 215 1.30 14.65 -2.57
CA LEU A 215 0.30 15.56 -3.12
C LEU A 215 -0.56 14.84 -4.16
N PRO A 216 -1.84 15.22 -4.30
CA PRO A 216 -2.65 14.81 -5.45
C PRO A 216 -2.14 15.42 -6.76
N ALA A 217 -2.74 15.02 -7.88
CA ALA A 217 -2.44 15.65 -9.17
C ALA A 217 -2.81 17.15 -9.16
N GLY A 218 -1.98 17.98 -9.78
CA GLY A 218 -2.23 19.41 -9.83
C GLY A 218 -1.01 20.24 -10.20
N ASN A 219 -1.24 21.54 -10.39
CA ASN A 219 -0.20 22.52 -10.62
C ASN A 219 0.09 23.23 -9.30
N TYR A 220 1.31 23.06 -8.79
CA TYR A 220 1.70 23.55 -7.48
C TYR A 220 2.76 24.63 -7.57
N ARG A 221 2.69 25.60 -6.65
CA ARG A 221 3.76 26.54 -6.36
C ARG A 221 4.24 26.30 -4.94
N PHE A 222 5.53 26.03 -4.82
CA PHE A 222 6.24 25.92 -3.56
C PHE A 222 6.91 27.26 -3.25
N ILE A 223 6.72 27.75 -2.04
CA ILE A 223 7.37 28.96 -1.53
C ILE A 223 8.28 28.55 -0.39
N ILE A 224 9.58 28.58 -0.62
CA ILE A 224 10.60 28.19 0.35
C ILE A 224 11.11 29.45 1.05
N LYS A 225 11.01 29.46 2.38
CA LYS A 225 11.52 30.52 3.26
C LYS A 225 12.30 29.89 4.41
N GLY A 226 13.13 30.70 5.04
CA GLY A 226 13.95 30.27 6.18
C GLY A 226 14.85 31.42 6.61
N ASP A 227 15.63 31.17 7.66
CA ASP A 227 16.53 32.18 8.17
C ASP A 227 17.66 32.48 7.18
N ASN A 228 17.91 33.76 6.95
CA ASN A 228 19.03 34.26 6.14
C ASN A 228 19.06 33.78 4.68
N ILE A 229 17.94 33.32 4.12
CA ILE A 229 17.81 32.96 2.71
C ILE A 229 16.87 33.89 1.95
N ASN A 230 17.12 34.05 0.65
CA ASN A 230 16.13 34.63 -0.25
C ASN A 230 14.96 33.65 -0.41
N THR A 231 13.74 34.19 -0.48
CA THR A 231 12.56 33.38 -0.79
C THR A 231 12.69 32.78 -2.19
N LEU A 232 12.56 31.46 -2.29
CA LEU A 232 12.46 30.78 -3.57
C LEU A 232 10.99 30.48 -3.86
N LYS A 233 10.55 30.77 -5.09
CA LYS A 233 9.27 30.32 -5.64
C LYS A 233 9.54 29.33 -6.76
N TYR A 234 8.96 28.14 -6.68
CA TYR A 234 9.14 27.08 -7.66
C TYR A 234 7.78 26.50 -8.04
N THR A 235 7.52 26.32 -9.34
CA THR A 235 6.27 25.71 -9.82
C THR A 235 6.55 24.31 -10.37
N LYS A 236 5.65 23.37 -10.08
CA LYS A 236 5.69 22.00 -10.61
C LYS A 236 4.29 21.51 -10.91
N GLU A 237 4.14 20.87 -12.07
CA GLU A 237 2.96 20.06 -12.37
C GLU A 237 3.18 18.63 -11.88
N LEU A 238 2.18 18.08 -11.21
CA LEU A 238 2.06 16.67 -10.91
C LEU A 238 0.90 16.13 -11.76
N SER A 239 1.21 15.30 -12.76
CA SER A 239 0.20 14.66 -13.61
C SER A 239 -0.63 13.62 -12.86
N ARG A 240 -0.14 13.16 -11.71
CA ARG A 240 -0.75 12.12 -10.88
C ARG A 240 -0.43 12.34 -9.40
N PRO A 241 -1.25 11.81 -8.49
CA PRO A 241 -0.92 11.76 -7.07
C PRO A 241 0.40 11.02 -6.82
N SER A 242 1.36 11.70 -6.18
CA SER A 242 2.71 11.14 -5.98
C SER A 242 3.48 11.83 -4.87
N VAL A 243 4.59 11.21 -4.48
CA VAL A 243 5.61 11.82 -3.61
C VAL A 243 6.39 12.90 -4.35
N VAL A 244 6.79 13.97 -3.65
CA VAL A 244 7.64 15.04 -4.20
C VAL A 244 9.08 14.86 -3.75
N VAL A 245 9.94 14.40 -4.67
CA VAL A 245 11.38 14.16 -4.45
C VAL A 245 12.28 15.31 -4.94
N GLN A 246 11.73 16.52 -5.11
CA GLN A 246 12.45 17.63 -5.73
C GLN A 246 13.44 18.27 -4.74
N ASP A 247 14.69 18.41 -5.13
CA ASP A 247 15.62 19.23 -4.36
C ASP A 247 15.44 20.72 -4.67
N PHE A 248 15.47 21.56 -3.64
CA PHE A 248 15.37 23.01 -3.75
C PHE A 248 16.69 23.66 -3.42
N ASN A 249 17.14 24.56 -4.29
CA ASN A 249 18.38 25.31 -4.11
C ASN A 249 18.05 26.77 -3.84
N VAL A 250 18.33 27.24 -2.62
CA VAL A 250 18.11 28.62 -2.18
C VAL A 250 19.42 29.37 -2.05
N SER A 251 19.38 30.69 -2.25
CA SER A 251 20.55 31.56 -2.12
C SER A 251 20.48 32.37 -0.81
N PRO A 252 21.63 32.71 -0.19
CA PRO A 252 21.64 33.54 1.01
C PRO A 252 21.11 34.95 0.72
N LEU A 253 20.51 35.59 1.74
CA LEU A 253 20.19 37.02 1.69
C LEU A 253 21.43 37.85 1.34
N SER A 254 21.25 39.01 0.71
CA SER A 254 22.37 39.94 0.48
C SER A 254 23.01 40.39 1.81
N GLY A 255 24.30 40.72 1.78
CA GLY A 255 25.10 40.99 3.00
C GLY A 255 24.54 42.08 3.92
N PHE A 256 23.85 43.09 3.36
CA PHE A 256 23.16 44.13 4.13
C PHE A 256 21.97 43.58 4.93
N MET A 257 21.17 42.70 4.33
CA MET A 257 20.00 42.10 4.99
C MET A 257 20.38 41.05 6.05
N GLN A 258 21.49 40.33 5.84
CA GLN A 258 22.04 39.43 6.87
C GLN A 258 22.47 40.20 8.13
N PHE A 259 23.06 41.39 7.97
CA PHE A 259 23.48 42.22 9.09
C PHE A 259 22.29 42.71 9.92
N ILE A 260 21.19 43.15 9.27
CA ILE A 260 19.97 43.59 9.95
C ILE A 260 19.33 42.45 10.74
N ASN A 261 19.22 41.25 10.16
CA ASN A 261 18.65 40.09 10.86
C ASN A 261 19.48 39.67 12.07
N LYS A 262 20.82 39.65 11.92
CA LYS A 262 21.73 39.35 13.03
C LYS A 262 21.67 40.41 14.13
N PHE A 263 21.44 41.66 13.79
CA PHE A 263 21.25 42.74 14.76
C PHE A 263 19.91 42.59 15.51
N LEU A 264 18.82 42.28 14.80
CA LEU A 264 17.49 42.10 15.40
C LEU A 264 17.39 40.86 16.29
N SER A 265 18.14 39.79 15.99
CA SER A 265 18.16 38.59 16.84
C SER A 265 18.85 38.80 18.20
N ILE A 266 19.59 39.89 18.39
CA ILE A 266 20.22 40.23 19.68
C ILE A 266 19.19 40.85 20.65
N PHE A 267 18.06 41.32 20.14
CA PHE A 267 16.99 41.96 20.92
C PHE A 267 15.76 41.07 21.15
N LYS A 268 15.82 39.79 20.78
CA LYS A 268 14.84 38.75 21.12
C LYS A 268 15.43 37.81 22.17
#